data_AF-A0A0M2SG44-F1
#
_entry.id   AF-A0A0M2SG44-F1
#
_cell.length_a   1.000
_cell.length_b   1.000
_cell.length_c   1.000
_cell.angle_alpha   90.00
_cell.angle_beta   90.00
_cell.angle_gamma   90.00
#
_symmetry.space_group_name_H-M   'P 1'
#
loop_
_entity.id
_entity.type
_entity.pdbx_description
1 polymer ?
#
loop_
_entity_poly.entity_id
_entity_poly.type
_entity_poly.pdbx_seq_one_letter_code
_entity_poly.pdbx_strand_id
1 'polypeptide(L)'
;MMKEIYQHFRKEEHDKITMLNGKFEIASRDYYPVLLDFLDPRERKIVRSIAGSYPDLRVEFYGGGTGERERERAMIIPELLEAAKDDFEVLVFEIGYPEKFVTLTHRNVLGAVMNVGLDRSLIGDIITGDRIQLAIAEPYAPMFRETLGRIKNAPVTLTEIPHESFMDAVDDGKSHVILSSSFRLDTVISEVIKEGRAKSKSRVEKGKVKVNHSIVTEPSFIMETGDIVSVRHFGRFVIDSLIAETRKGKYRILVRLYRDG
;
A
#
# COMPACT_ATOMS: atom_id res chain seq x y z
N MET A 1 4.37 5.66 26.21
CA MET A 1 4.42 4.59 25.19
C MET A 1 3.24 4.67 24.21
N MET A 2 2.13 3.92 24.35
CA MET A 2 1.03 3.96 23.34
C MET A 2 0.39 5.33 23.13
N LYS A 3 0.24 6.13 24.20
CA LYS A 3 -0.27 7.50 24.11
C LYS A 3 0.65 8.45 23.31
N GLU A 4 1.95 8.18 23.25
CA GLU A 4 2.91 8.99 22.47
C GLU A 4 2.87 8.58 21.00
N ILE A 5 2.82 7.27 20.71
CA ILE A 5 2.64 6.77 19.34
C ILE A 5 1.35 7.36 18.72
N TYR A 6 0.23 7.32 19.45
CA TYR A 6 -1.03 7.91 18.97
C TYR A 6 -0.96 9.41 18.63
N GLN A 7 -0.03 10.18 19.22
CA GLN A 7 0.10 11.60 18.89
C GLN A 7 0.69 11.83 17.49
N HIS A 8 1.37 10.83 16.93
CA HIS A 8 2.00 10.90 15.61
C HIS A 8 1.12 10.33 14.49
N PHE A 9 -0.04 9.74 14.81
CA PHE A 9 -0.94 9.11 13.86
C PHE A 9 -2.36 9.61 14.01
N ARG A 10 -3.18 9.34 12.99
CA ARG A 10 -4.56 9.81 12.94
C ARG A 10 -5.45 8.88 13.77
N LYS A 11 -6.58 9.41 14.23
CA LYS A 11 -7.50 8.68 15.11
C LYS A 11 -8.03 7.39 14.46
N GLU A 12 -8.30 7.43 13.16
CA GLU A 12 -8.73 6.27 12.36
C GLU A 12 -7.67 5.17 12.24
N GLU A 13 -6.41 5.46 12.57
CA GLU A 13 -5.31 4.49 12.55
C GLU A 13 -5.12 3.82 13.92
N HIS A 14 -5.75 4.31 14.99
CA HIS A 14 -5.52 3.83 16.36
C HIS A 14 -5.85 2.35 16.56
N ASP A 15 -6.92 1.85 15.93
CA ASP A 15 -7.30 0.44 16.04
C ASP A 15 -6.23 -0.45 15.39
N LYS A 16 -5.70 -0.03 14.24
CA LYS A 16 -4.60 -0.73 13.56
C LYS A 16 -3.32 -0.67 14.39
N ILE A 17 -2.98 0.48 14.97
CA ILE A 17 -1.81 0.63 15.86
C ILE A 17 -1.94 -0.29 17.08
N THR A 18 -3.13 -0.38 17.68
CA THR A 18 -3.41 -1.28 18.81
C THR A 18 -3.16 -2.74 18.42
N MET A 19 -3.73 -3.16 17.29
CA MET A 19 -3.59 -4.51 16.75
C MET A 19 -2.11 -4.84 16.47
N LEU A 20 -1.37 -3.93 15.83
CA LEU A 20 0.05 -4.11 15.52
C LEU A 20 0.90 -4.14 16.80
N ASN A 21 0.63 -3.27 17.78
CA ASN A 21 1.36 -3.28 19.04
C ASN A 21 1.19 -4.61 19.80
N GLY A 22 0.00 -5.22 19.75
CA GLY A 22 -0.19 -6.56 20.31
C GLY A 22 0.74 -7.62 19.72
N LYS A 23 1.19 -7.46 18.47
CA LYS A 23 2.18 -8.35 17.85
C LYS A 23 3.59 -8.15 18.41
N PHE A 24 3.97 -6.92 18.74
CA PHE A 24 5.22 -6.63 19.45
C PHE A 24 5.19 -7.17 20.88
N GLU A 25 4.07 -7.03 21.58
CA GLU A 25 3.90 -7.61 22.92
C GLU A 25 4.06 -9.14 22.91
N ILE A 26 3.53 -9.82 21.90
CA ILE A 26 3.72 -11.26 21.70
C ILE A 26 5.20 -11.58 21.45
N ALA A 27 5.84 -10.91 20.50
CA ALA A 27 7.26 -11.15 20.18
C ALA A 27 8.18 -10.91 21.39
N SER A 28 7.91 -9.85 22.17
CA SER A 28 8.67 -9.51 23.38
C SER A 28 8.44 -10.51 24.51
N ARG A 29 7.18 -10.89 24.78
CA ARG A 29 6.83 -11.81 25.87
C ARG A 29 7.29 -13.24 25.60
N ASP A 30 7.03 -13.73 24.39
CA ASP A 30 7.23 -15.13 24.02
C ASP A 30 8.64 -15.36 23.44
N TYR A 31 9.40 -14.28 23.21
CA TYR A 31 10.78 -14.28 22.71
C TYR A 31 10.95 -15.12 21.43
N TYR A 32 10.05 -14.91 20.47
CA TYR A 32 10.04 -15.62 19.19
C TYR A 32 9.68 -14.66 18.04
N PRO A 33 10.17 -14.88 16.81
CA PRO A 33 9.83 -14.03 15.67
C PRO A 33 8.32 -14.05 15.35
N VAL A 34 7.75 -12.87 15.09
CA VAL A 34 6.34 -12.74 14.70
C VAL A 34 6.25 -12.15 13.30
N LEU A 35 5.75 -12.97 12.38
CA LEU A 35 5.49 -12.58 10.99
C LEU A 35 4.13 -11.89 10.87
N LEU A 36 4.14 -10.74 10.19
CA LEU A 36 2.95 -9.99 9.82
C LEU A 36 2.58 -10.24 8.35
N ASP A 37 1.33 -9.93 8.01
CA ASP A 37 0.84 -9.88 6.64
C ASP A 37 1.52 -8.77 5.83
N PHE A 38 1.22 -8.67 4.52
CA PHE A 38 1.72 -7.58 3.68
C PHE A 38 1.15 -6.23 4.12
N LEU A 39 2.06 -5.38 4.55
CA LEU A 39 1.82 -4.02 4.98
C LEU A 39 2.00 -3.05 3.83
N ASP A 40 1.10 -2.07 3.72
CA ASP A 40 1.32 -0.91 2.85
C ASP A 40 2.37 0.06 3.43
N PRO A 41 2.83 1.08 2.67
CA PRO A 41 3.84 2.03 3.16
C PRO A 41 3.45 2.79 4.45
N ARG A 42 2.15 3.06 4.67
CA ARG A 42 1.67 3.75 5.88
C ARG A 42 1.68 2.80 7.07
N GLU A 43 1.24 1.57 6.89
CA GLU A 43 1.31 0.51 7.89
C GLU A 43 2.77 0.21 8.29
N ARG A 44 3.72 0.21 7.34
CA ARG A 44 5.15 0.08 7.64
C ARG A 44 5.68 1.23 8.50
N LYS A 45 5.23 2.48 8.27
CA LYS A 45 5.57 3.62 9.15
C LYS A 45 5.04 3.42 10.57
N ILE A 46 3.82 2.91 10.71
CA ILE A 46 3.25 2.57 12.02
C ILE A 46 4.12 1.53 12.73
N VAL A 47 4.43 0.41 12.06
CA VAL A 47 5.26 -0.66 12.62
C VAL A 47 6.64 -0.15 13.05
N ARG A 48 7.31 0.68 12.23
CA ARG A 48 8.60 1.30 12.59
C ARG A 48 8.49 2.21 13.82
N SER A 49 7.39 2.96 13.94
CA SER A 49 7.15 3.81 15.11
C SER A 49 6.92 2.99 16.38
N ILE A 50 6.21 1.87 16.28
CA ILE A 50 5.99 0.96 17.42
C ILE A 50 7.32 0.32 17.83
N ALA A 51 8.13 -0.13 16.88
CA ALA A 51 9.44 -0.74 17.12
C ALA A 51 10.36 0.15 17.97
N GLY A 52 10.30 1.48 17.81
CA GLY A 52 11.07 2.42 18.65
C GLY A 52 10.74 2.37 20.15
N SER A 53 9.64 1.71 20.55
CA SER A 53 9.28 1.47 21.96
C SER A 53 9.76 0.12 22.50
N TYR A 54 10.33 -0.75 21.66
CA TYR A 54 10.81 -2.09 22.00
C TYR A 54 12.29 -2.21 21.62
N PRO A 55 13.23 -1.79 22.49
CA PRO A 55 14.65 -1.72 22.15
C PRO A 55 15.27 -3.10 21.83
N ASP A 56 14.75 -4.16 22.43
CA ASP A 56 15.24 -5.54 22.26
C ASP A 56 14.60 -6.26 21.04
N LEU A 57 13.78 -5.54 20.26
CA LEU A 57 13.14 -6.05 19.05
C LEU A 57 13.60 -5.25 17.83
N ARG A 58 13.94 -5.96 16.75
CA ARG A 58 14.16 -5.37 15.42
C ARG A 58 13.01 -5.74 14.50
N VAL A 59 12.79 -4.93 13.46
CA VAL A 59 11.82 -5.24 12.41
C VAL A 59 12.49 -5.25 11.06
N GLU A 60 12.31 -6.34 10.34
CA GLU A 60 12.71 -6.48 8.95
C GLU A 60 11.50 -6.60 8.04
N PHE A 61 11.66 -6.22 6.78
CA PHE A 61 10.59 -6.22 5.80
C PHE A 61 11.03 -6.96 4.55
N TYR A 62 10.13 -7.75 3.98
CA TYR A 62 10.36 -8.45 2.72
C TYR A 62 9.06 -8.61 1.93
N GLY A 63 9.10 -8.20 0.65
CA GLY A 63 7.97 -8.34 -0.28
C GLY A 63 8.25 -9.27 -1.46
N GLY A 64 9.40 -9.95 -1.45
CA GLY A 64 9.86 -10.79 -2.57
C GLY A 64 10.81 -10.07 -3.53
N GLY A 65 11.69 -10.84 -4.17
CA GLY A 65 12.65 -10.32 -5.16
C GLY A 65 13.78 -9.49 -4.55
N THR A 66 14.40 -8.65 -5.38
CA THR A 66 15.58 -7.84 -5.01
C THR A 66 15.33 -6.33 -5.00
N GLY A 67 14.34 -5.84 -5.75
CA GLY A 67 13.96 -4.43 -5.76
C GLY A 67 13.05 -4.02 -4.61
N GLU A 68 12.82 -2.72 -4.49
CA GLU A 68 11.89 -2.15 -3.51
C GLU A 68 10.45 -2.56 -3.82
N ARG A 69 9.68 -2.84 -2.76
CA ARG A 69 8.27 -3.23 -2.85
C ARG A 69 7.38 -2.19 -2.17
N GLU A 70 6.21 -1.96 -2.76
CA GLU A 70 5.19 -1.11 -2.14
C GLU A 70 4.65 -1.82 -0.89
N ARG A 71 4.32 -3.11 -1.05
CA ARG A 71 3.82 -3.99 0.00
C ARG A 71 4.84 -5.02 0.42
N GLU A 72 5.07 -5.10 1.72
CA GLU A 72 6.03 -6.05 2.31
C GLU A 72 5.44 -6.70 3.55
N ARG A 73 5.75 -7.97 3.77
CA ARG A 73 5.54 -8.60 5.07
C ARG A 73 6.61 -8.09 6.03
N ALA A 74 6.26 -7.99 7.31
CA ALA A 74 7.17 -7.54 8.35
C ALA A 74 7.42 -8.65 9.35
N MET A 75 8.68 -8.87 9.70
CA MET A 75 9.07 -9.81 10.75
C MET A 75 9.55 -9.00 11.96
N ILE A 76 8.88 -9.19 13.10
CA ILE A 76 9.31 -8.64 14.39
C ILE A 76 10.21 -9.69 15.06
N ILE A 77 11.48 -9.36 15.29
CA ILE A 77 12.51 -10.33 15.65
C ILE A 77 13.21 -9.89 16.95
N PRO A 78 13.27 -10.75 17.98
CA PRO A 78 14.13 -10.52 19.14
C PRO A 78 15.60 -10.36 18.74
N GLU A 79 16.34 -9.46 19.39
CA GLU A 79 17.71 -9.08 19.00
C GLU A 79 18.68 -10.27 18.83
N LEU A 80 18.53 -11.33 19.64
CA LEU A 80 19.42 -12.50 19.59
C LEU A 80 19.00 -13.56 18.57
N LEU A 81 17.93 -13.35 17.80
CA LEU A 81 17.44 -14.29 16.80
C LEU A 81 17.68 -13.76 15.38
N GLU A 82 17.83 -14.68 14.43
CA GLU A 82 17.95 -14.40 13.00
C GLU A 82 16.72 -14.93 12.26
N ALA A 83 16.43 -14.30 11.11
CA ALA A 83 15.40 -14.76 10.19
C ALA A 83 16.00 -14.74 8.78
N ALA A 84 15.82 -15.83 8.05
CA ALA A 84 16.12 -15.93 6.63
C ALA A 84 14.99 -15.32 5.80
N LYS A 85 15.24 -15.09 4.51
CA LYS A 85 14.20 -14.60 3.59
C LYS A 85 13.02 -15.56 3.47
N ASP A 86 13.29 -16.87 3.52
CA ASP A 86 12.26 -17.91 3.43
C ASP A 86 11.30 -17.86 4.64
N ASP A 87 11.76 -17.39 5.80
CA ASP A 87 10.91 -17.24 7.00
C ASP A 87 9.82 -16.17 6.82
N PHE A 88 9.94 -15.28 5.82
CA PHE A 88 8.88 -14.32 5.49
C PHE A 88 7.72 -14.95 4.74
N GLU A 89 7.82 -16.21 4.31
CA GLU A 89 6.73 -16.96 3.68
C GLU A 89 6.13 -16.20 2.49
N VAL A 90 6.97 -15.73 1.57
CA VAL A 90 6.53 -15.01 0.36
C VAL A 90 6.76 -15.89 -0.85
N LEU A 91 5.69 -16.26 -1.56
CA LEU A 91 5.79 -16.88 -2.87
C LEU A 91 5.52 -15.88 -3.98
N VAL A 92 6.26 -15.99 -5.07
CA VAL A 92 6.05 -15.18 -6.27
C VAL A 92 5.50 -16.07 -7.39
N PHE A 93 4.44 -15.59 -8.03
CA PHE A 93 3.79 -16.26 -9.15
C PHE A 93 3.87 -15.43 -10.42
N GLU A 94 4.09 -16.08 -11.55
CA GLU A 94 3.80 -15.55 -12.87
C GLU A 94 2.45 -16.07 -13.35
N ILE A 95 1.62 -15.17 -13.88
CA ILE A 95 0.29 -15.46 -14.43
C ILE A 95 0.44 -15.72 -15.94
N GLY A 96 0.23 -16.98 -16.35
CA GLY A 96 0.12 -17.36 -17.75
C GLY A 96 -1.31 -17.16 -18.25
N TYR A 97 -1.48 -16.58 -19.45
CA TYR A 97 -2.78 -16.37 -20.09
C TYR A 97 -2.62 -16.23 -21.62
N PRO A 98 -3.70 -16.38 -22.41
CA PRO A 98 -3.65 -16.22 -23.86
C PRO A 98 -3.48 -14.74 -24.30
N GLU A 99 -2.30 -14.17 -24.06
CA GLU A 99 -1.94 -12.76 -24.26
C GLU A 99 -2.18 -12.23 -25.68
N LYS A 100 -2.08 -13.10 -26.70
CA LYS A 100 -2.38 -12.76 -28.11
C LYS A 100 -3.83 -12.33 -28.34
N PHE A 101 -4.74 -12.75 -27.45
CA PHE A 101 -6.18 -12.57 -27.61
C PHE A 101 -6.79 -11.69 -26.52
N VAL A 102 -6.10 -11.52 -25.40
CA VAL A 102 -6.62 -10.80 -24.23
C VAL A 102 -5.52 -9.92 -23.65
N THR A 103 -5.84 -8.66 -23.36
CA THR A 103 -4.99 -7.79 -22.54
C THR A 103 -5.57 -7.71 -21.13
N LEU A 104 -4.75 -8.01 -20.14
CA LEU A 104 -5.08 -7.91 -18.73
C LEU A 104 -4.35 -6.71 -18.12
N THR A 105 -5.10 -5.77 -17.56
CA THR A 105 -4.54 -4.62 -16.84
C THR A 105 -4.39 -4.93 -15.35
N HIS A 106 -3.61 -4.13 -14.63
CA HIS A 106 -3.52 -4.21 -13.16
C HIS A 106 -4.90 -4.26 -12.49
N ARG A 107 -5.85 -3.42 -12.93
CA ARG A 107 -7.24 -3.43 -12.39
C ARG A 107 -7.93 -4.78 -12.59
N ASN A 108 -7.68 -5.46 -13.72
CA ASN A 108 -8.28 -6.76 -13.99
C ASN A 108 -7.71 -7.84 -13.07
N VAL A 109 -6.39 -7.87 -12.92
CA VAL A 109 -5.70 -8.81 -12.05
C VAL A 109 -6.10 -8.60 -10.60
N LEU A 110 -6.01 -7.36 -10.10
CA LEU A 110 -6.43 -7.02 -8.74
C LEU A 110 -7.90 -7.39 -8.51
N GLY A 111 -8.80 -7.08 -9.44
CA GLY A 111 -10.21 -7.45 -9.31
C GLY A 111 -10.43 -8.96 -9.19
N ALA A 112 -9.72 -9.76 -9.98
CA ALA A 112 -9.82 -11.22 -9.92
C ALA A 112 -9.21 -11.79 -8.64
N VAL A 113 -8.04 -11.29 -8.23
CA VAL A 113 -7.36 -11.64 -6.98
C VAL A 113 -8.25 -11.34 -5.77
N MET A 114 -8.93 -10.19 -5.74
CA MET A 114 -9.86 -9.86 -4.66
C MET A 114 -11.11 -10.76 -4.65
N ASN A 115 -11.50 -11.32 -5.81
CA ASN A 115 -12.63 -12.25 -5.90
C ASN A 115 -12.30 -13.67 -5.44
N VAL A 116 -11.03 -13.99 -5.17
CA VAL A 116 -10.64 -15.25 -4.53
C VAL A 116 -11.22 -15.37 -3.12
N GLY A 117 -11.66 -14.26 -2.52
CA GLY A 117 -12.26 -14.23 -1.17
C GLY A 117 -11.23 -14.11 -0.05
N LEU A 118 -9.97 -13.81 -0.39
CA LEU A 118 -8.88 -13.59 0.55
C LEU A 118 -8.70 -12.11 0.87
N ASP A 119 -8.15 -11.82 2.05
CA ASP A 119 -7.84 -10.46 2.47
C ASP A 119 -6.74 -9.87 1.58
N ARG A 120 -6.84 -8.57 1.27
CA ARG A 120 -5.81 -7.82 0.54
C ARG A 120 -4.46 -7.86 1.26
N SER A 121 -4.45 -8.00 2.59
CA SER A 121 -3.23 -8.14 3.41
C SER A 121 -2.41 -9.39 3.06
N LEU A 122 -3.00 -10.40 2.42
CA LEU A 122 -2.31 -11.65 2.04
C LEU A 122 -1.61 -11.58 0.67
N ILE A 123 -1.77 -10.45 -0.02
CA ILE A 123 -1.24 -10.22 -1.36
C ILE A 123 -0.17 -9.12 -1.27
N GLY A 124 0.96 -9.32 -1.92
CA GLY A 124 2.00 -8.31 -2.06
C GLY A 124 1.74 -7.40 -3.26
N ASP A 125 2.83 -7.06 -3.94
CA ASP A 125 2.80 -6.30 -5.17
C ASP A 125 2.26 -7.13 -6.33
N ILE A 126 1.53 -6.47 -7.24
CA ILE A 126 1.05 -7.04 -8.50
C ILE A 126 1.73 -6.24 -9.61
N ILE A 127 2.60 -6.89 -10.36
CA ILE A 127 3.34 -6.28 -11.45
C ILE A 127 2.63 -6.63 -12.75
N THR A 128 2.30 -5.63 -13.56
CA THR A 128 1.72 -5.82 -14.89
C THR A 128 2.51 -5.06 -15.94
N GLY A 129 2.84 -5.72 -17.04
CA GLY A 129 3.54 -5.16 -18.20
C GLY A 129 3.58 -6.23 -19.28
N ASP A 130 4.78 -6.54 -19.77
CA ASP A 130 4.98 -7.67 -20.70
C ASP A 130 4.64 -9.02 -20.06
N ARG A 131 4.83 -9.12 -18.75
CA ARG A 131 4.42 -10.28 -17.93
C ARG A 131 3.57 -9.80 -16.76
N ILE A 132 2.83 -10.72 -16.17
CA ILE A 132 2.02 -10.44 -14.98
C ILE A 132 2.55 -11.31 -13.85
N GLN A 133 2.98 -10.68 -12.77
CA GLN A 133 3.53 -11.37 -11.60
C GLN A 133 2.90 -10.83 -10.32
N LEU A 134 2.79 -11.66 -9.29
CA LEU A 134 2.30 -11.25 -7.98
C LEU A 134 2.96 -12.02 -6.84
N ALA A 135 3.15 -11.33 -5.72
CA ALA A 135 3.57 -11.93 -4.46
C ALA A 135 2.35 -12.32 -3.61
N ILE A 136 2.42 -13.47 -2.93
CA ILE A 136 1.36 -14.03 -2.11
C ILE A 136 1.97 -14.60 -0.82
N ALA A 137 1.24 -14.50 0.29
CA ALA A 137 1.61 -15.17 1.53
C ALA A 137 1.53 -16.69 1.33
N GLU A 138 2.66 -17.39 1.50
CA GLU A 138 2.82 -18.82 1.21
C GLU A 138 1.71 -19.72 1.75
N PRO A 139 1.22 -19.56 3.01
CA PRO A 139 0.16 -20.41 3.55
C PRO A 139 -1.14 -20.39 2.73
N TYR A 140 -1.37 -19.35 1.93
CA TYR A 140 -2.57 -19.16 1.12
C TYR A 140 -2.37 -19.48 -0.37
N ALA A 141 -1.15 -19.80 -0.80
CA ALA A 141 -0.87 -20.13 -2.19
C ALA A 141 -1.69 -21.31 -2.75
N PRO A 142 -1.96 -22.41 -1.99
CA PRO A 142 -2.81 -23.49 -2.48
C PRO A 142 -4.23 -23.02 -2.85
N MET A 143 -4.86 -22.21 -1.98
CA MET A 143 -6.19 -21.66 -2.22
C MET A 143 -6.21 -20.72 -3.42
N PHE A 144 -5.16 -19.91 -3.59
CA PHE A 144 -4.99 -19.05 -4.77
C PHE A 144 -4.92 -19.85 -6.07
N ARG A 145 -4.13 -20.93 -6.11
CA ARG A 145 -4.00 -21.81 -7.29
C ARG A 145 -5.31 -22.49 -7.64
N GLU A 146 -6.09 -22.91 -6.65
CA GLU A 146 -7.39 -23.56 -6.87
C GLU A 146 -8.45 -22.57 -7.37
N THR A 147 -8.47 -21.35 -6.84
CA THR A 147 -9.59 -20.41 -7.06
C THR A 147 -9.35 -19.48 -8.24
N LEU A 148 -8.12 -19.02 -8.46
CA LEU A 148 -7.79 -18.05 -9.51
C LEU A 148 -7.60 -18.76 -10.88
N GLY A 149 -8.68 -19.33 -11.42
CA GLY A 149 -8.65 -20.03 -12.71
C GLY A 149 -8.92 -19.14 -13.93
N ARG A 150 -9.53 -17.96 -13.74
CA ARG A 150 -9.87 -17.03 -14.83
C ARG A 150 -9.74 -15.58 -14.41
N ILE A 151 -9.32 -14.73 -15.34
CA ILE A 151 -9.37 -13.27 -15.22
C ILE A 151 -10.15 -12.73 -16.41
N LYS A 152 -11.24 -11.99 -16.16
CA LYS A 152 -12.29 -11.74 -17.17
C LYS A 152 -12.79 -13.07 -17.76
N ASN A 153 -12.56 -13.27 -19.06
CA ASN A 153 -12.92 -14.48 -19.82
C ASN A 153 -11.68 -15.28 -20.24
N ALA A 154 -10.48 -14.91 -19.80
CA ALA A 154 -9.26 -15.64 -20.11
C ALA A 154 -9.02 -16.71 -19.04
N PRO A 155 -8.78 -18.00 -19.41
CA PRO A 155 -8.18 -18.95 -18.48
C PRO A 155 -6.78 -18.47 -18.08
N VAL A 156 -6.43 -18.65 -16.82
CA VAL A 156 -5.11 -18.31 -16.32
C VAL A 156 -4.47 -19.48 -15.57
N THR A 157 -3.15 -19.50 -15.55
CA THR A 157 -2.34 -20.42 -14.75
C THR A 157 -1.42 -19.65 -13.83
N LEU A 158 -1.15 -20.19 -12.65
CA LEU A 158 -0.16 -19.66 -11.71
C LEU A 158 1.06 -20.55 -11.71
N THR A 159 2.20 -20.01 -12.15
CA THR A 159 3.50 -20.70 -12.09
C THR A 159 4.36 -20.03 -11.05
N GLU A 160 4.81 -20.77 -10.05
CA GLU A 160 5.76 -20.24 -9.07
C GLU A 160 7.09 -19.96 -9.75
N ILE A 161 7.69 -18.81 -9.44
CA ILE A 161 8.96 -18.38 -10.02
C ILE A 161 9.96 -18.02 -8.91
N PRO A 162 11.28 -18.15 -9.16
CA PRO A 162 12.30 -17.69 -8.23
C PRO A 162 12.17 -16.19 -7.96
N HIS A 163 12.53 -15.76 -6.75
CA HIS A 163 12.49 -14.35 -6.37
C HIS A 163 13.34 -13.46 -7.28
N GLU A 164 14.46 -13.94 -7.78
CA GLU A 164 15.34 -13.24 -8.73
C GLU A 164 14.65 -12.95 -10.07
N SER A 165 13.58 -13.69 -10.38
CA SER A 165 12.76 -13.50 -11.58
C SER A 165 11.57 -12.57 -11.34
N PHE A 166 11.35 -12.11 -10.10
CA PHE A 166 10.27 -11.20 -9.75
C PHE A 166 10.61 -9.78 -10.21
N MET A 167 9.93 -9.33 -11.25
CA MET A 167 10.14 -8.03 -11.88
C MET A 167 9.91 -6.89 -10.90
N ASP A 168 10.69 -5.82 -11.04
CA ASP A 168 10.46 -4.59 -10.29
C ASP A 168 9.21 -3.88 -10.80
N ALA A 169 8.51 -3.20 -9.89
CA ALA A 169 7.40 -2.35 -10.28
C ALA A 169 7.91 -1.18 -11.13
N VAL A 170 7.30 -0.99 -12.29
CA VAL A 170 7.50 0.24 -13.06
C VAL A 170 6.61 1.30 -12.46
N ASP A 171 7.19 2.32 -11.81
CA ASP A 171 6.44 3.49 -11.37
C ASP A 171 5.97 4.29 -12.59
N ASP A 172 4.71 4.09 -12.97
CA ASP A 172 4.05 4.81 -14.07
C ASP A 172 3.49 6.17 -13.63
N GLY A 173 3.70 6.53 -12.35
CA GLY A 173 3.28 7.77 -11.74
C GLY A 173 3.92 8.97 -12.40
N LYS A 174 3.09 9.94 -12.82
CA LYS A 174 3.59 11.20 -13.38
C LYS A 174 3.74 12.25 -12.31
N SER A 175 4.95 12.79 -12.14
CA SER A 175 5.21 13.89 -11.22
C SER A 175 4.60 15.20 -11.74
N HIS A 176 3.87 15.88 -10.86
CA HIS A 176 3.26 17.18 -11.12
C HIS A 176 3.50 18.11 -9.93
N VAL A 177 3.70 19.39 -10.21
CA VAL A 177 3.79 20.42 -9.16
C VAL A 177 2.48 21.18 -9.10
N ILE A 178 1.91 21.29 -7.90
CA ILE A 178 0.72 22.09 -7.62
C ILE A 178 1.04 23.24 -6.66
N LEU A 179 0.20 24.29 -6.69
CA LEU A 179 0.29 25.42 -5.77
C LEU A 179 -0.98 25.48 -4.90
N SER A 180 -0.94 24.83 -3.76
CA SER A 180 -2.07 24.78 -2.83
C SER A 180 -1.98 25.90 -1.79
N SER A 181 -3.13 26.48 -1.40
CA SER A 181 -3.17 27.45 -0.29
C SER A 181 -3.14 26.79 1.09
N SER A 182 -3.35 25.47 1.17
CA SER A 182 -3.26 24.70 2.42
C SER A 182 -3.10 23.21 2.12
N PHE A 183 -2.75 22.41 3.13
CA PHE A 183 -2.76 20.95 3.04
C PHE A 183 -4.16 20.32 3.21
N ARG A 184 -5.25 21.12 3.21
CA ARG A 184 -6.60 20.56 3.29
C ARG A 184 -6.92 19.73 2.06
N LEU A 185 -7.54 18.57 2.28
CA LEU A 185 -7.92 17.60 1.25
C LEU A 185 -8.75 18.25 0.14
N ASP A 186 -9.73 19.08 0.47
CA ASP A 186 -10.57 19.79 -0.52
C ASP A 186 -9.77 20.73 -1.43
N THR A 187 -8.74 21.36 -0.86
CA THR A 187 -7.91 22.36 -1.53
C THR A 187 -6.93 21.66 -2.45
N VAL A 188 -6.25 20.63 -1.95
CA VAL A 188 -5.30 19.83 -2.74
C VAL A 188 -6.01 19.14 -3.91
N ILE A 189 -7.17 18.51 -3.67
CA ILE A 189 -7.95 17.87 -4.74
C ILE A 189 -8.36 18.88 -5.81
N SER A 190 -8.75 20.10 -5.42
CA SER A 190 -9.11 21.16 -6.38
C SER A 190 -7.95 21.49 -7.32
N GLU A 191 -6.72 21.57 -6.80
CA GLU A 191 -5.52 21.84 -7.61
C GLU A 191 -5.11 20.66 -8.49
N VAL A 192 -5.26 19.43 -7.98
CA VAL A 192 -4.91 18.20 -8.72
C VAL A 192 -5.90 17.91 -9.86
N ILE A 193 -7.20 17.94 -9.57
CA ILE A 193 -8.27 17.56 -10.51
C ILE A 193 -8.70 18.75 -11.39
N LYS A 194 -8.44 19.99 -10.95
CA LYS A 194 -8.82 21.23 -11.66
C LYS A 194 -10.32 21.37 -11.93
N GLU A 195 -11.16 20.82 -11.04
CA GLU A 195 -12.63 20.92 -11.13
C GLU A 195 -13.23 22.02 -10.24
N GLY A 196 -12.40 22.71 -9.46
CA GLY A 196 -12.79 23.78 -8.54
C GLY A 196 -13.22 23.28 -7.15
N ARG A 197 -12.95 24.11 -6.14
CA ARG A 197 -13.07 23.76 -4.72
C ARG A 197 -14.46 23.28 -4.29
N ALA A 198 -15.52 23.85 -4.84
CA ALA A 198 -16.90 23.45 -4.50
C ALA A 198 -17.19 22.00 -4.92
N LYS A 199 -16.71 21.57 -6.10
CA LYS A 199 -16.87 20.19 -6.58
C LYS A 199 -16.01 19.23 -5.77
N SER A 200 -14.75 19.60 -5.51
CA SER A 200 -13.83 18.79 -4.70
C SER A 200 -14.35 18.59 -3.28
N LYS A 201 -14.85 19.65 -2.63
CA LYS A 201 -15.55 19.56 -1.34
C LYS A 201 -16.72 18.57 -1.39
N SER A 202 -17.58 18.70 -2.40
CA SER A 202 -18.73 17.79 -2.57
C SER A 202 -18.32 16.32 -2.78
N ARG A 203 -17.19 16.04 -3.44
CA ARG A 203 -16.67 14.67 -3.56
C ARG A 203 -16.30 14.08 -2.21
N VAL A 204 -15.59 14.85 -1.39
CA VAL A 204 -15.19 14.42 -0.04
C VAL A 204 -16.43 14.14 0.79
N GLU A 205 -17.36 15.09 0.90
CA GLU A 205 -18.60 14.95 1.69
C GLU A 205 -19.45 13.75 1.26
N LYS A 206 -19.45 13.40 -0.04
CA LYS A 206 -20.19 12.25 -0.59
C LYS A 206 -19.43 10.93 -0.46
N GLY A 207 -18.33 10.87 0.30
CA GLY A 207 -17.54 9.66 0.50
C GLY A 207 -16.87 9.13 -0.77
N LYS A 208 -16.61 10.01 -1.76
CA LYS A 208 -15.99 9.64 -3.05
C LYS A 208 -14.46 9.74 -3.02
N VAL A 209 -13.90 10.03 -1.86
CA VAL A 209 -12.46 10.20 -1.64
C VAL A 209 -12.03 9.28 -0.52
N LYS A 210 -10.90 8.59 -0.74
CA LYS A 210 -10.20 7.84 0.29
C LYS A 210 -8.81 8.40 0.50
N VAL A 211 -8.36 8.46 1.74
CA VAL A 211 -6.96 8.73 2.11
C VAL A 211 -6.44 7.49 2.82
N ASN A 212 -5.32 6.93 2.37
CA ASN A 212 -4.73 5.70 2.91
C ASN A 212 -5.79 4.60 3.10
N HIS A 213 -6.54 4.32 2.03
CA HIS A 213 -7.63 3.33 1.97
C HIS A 213 -8.91 3.61 2.78
N SER A 214 -8.88 4.59 3.71
CA SER A 214 -10.03 4.99 4.54
C SER A 214 -10.89 6.05 3.84
N ILE A 215 -12.22 5.89 3.89
CA ILE A 215 -13.15 6.91 3.36
C ILE A 215 -13.07 8.15 4.25
N VAL A 216 -12.79 9.31 3.63
CA VAL A 216 -12.76 10.59 4.32
C VAL A 216 -13.96 11.43 3.86
N THR A 217 -14.77 11.86 4.81
CA THR A 217 -15.93 12.73 4.56
C THR A 217 -15.73 14.16 5.03
N GLU A 218 -14.61 14.46 5.69
CA GLU A 218 -14.25 15.79 6.16
C GLU A 218 -13.39 16.56 5.12
N PRO A 219 -13.90 17.62 4.46
CA PRO A 219 -13.13 18.41 3.49
C PRO A 219 -11.92 19.14 4.10
N SER A 220 -11.97 19.43 5.39
CA SER A 220 -10.90 20.05 6.19
C SER A 220 -9.74 19.13 6.48
N PHE A 221 -9.85 17.84 6.21
CA PHE A 221 -8.84 16.84 6.51
C PHE A 221 -7.45 17.31 6.06
N ILE A 222 -6.49 17.31 6.99
CA ILE A 222 -5.14 17.80 6.71
C ILE A 222 -4.30 16.65 6.16
N MET A 223 -3.81 16.83 4.95
CA MET A 223 -2.95 15.89 4.27
C MET A 223 -1.51 15.98 4.73
N GLU A 224 -0.82 14.86 4.67
CA GLU A 224 0.58 14.69 5.00
C GLU A 224 1.38 14.20 3.78
N THR A 225 2.70 14.38 3.84
CA THR A 225 3.60 13.80 2.84
C THR A 225 3.57 12.27 2.94
N GLY A 226 3.43 11.62 1.79
CA GLY A 226 3.24 10.17 1.65
C GLY A 226 1.78 9.71 1.69
N ASP A 227 0.81 10.60 1.90
CA ASP A 227 -0.61 10.21 1.82
C ASP A 227 -0.97 9.81 0.38
N ILE A 228 -1.67 8.68 0.27
CA ILE A 228 -2.26 8.18 -0.97
C ILE A 228 -3.74 8.60 -1.00
N VAL A 229 -4.13 9.40 -1.99
CA VAL A 229 -5.51 9.82 -2.20
C VAL A 229 -6.11 9.10 -3.39
N SER A 230 -7.18 8.35 -3.16
CA SER A 230 -8.00 7.78 -4.23
C SER A 230 -9.27 8.61 -4.43
N VAL A 231 -9.46 9.16 -5.64
CA VAL A 231 -10.67 9.91 -5.99
C VAL A 231 -11.48 9.13 -7.03
N ARG A 232 -12.72 8.80 -6.67
CA ARG A 232 -13.62 8.01 -7.52
C ARG A 232 -13.82 8.68 -8.89
N HIS A 233 -13.62 7.90 -9.95
CA HIS A 233 -13.68 8.33 -11.36
C HIS A 233 -12.58 9.33 -11.80
N PHE A 234 -11.50 9.47 -11.02
CA PHE A 234 -10.33 10.25 -11.41
C PHE A 234 -9.04 9.40 -11.38
N GLY A 235 -8.88 8.57 -10.35
CA GLY A 235 -7.67 7.76 -10.13
C GLY A 235 -7.07 8.04 -8.75
N ARG A 236 -5.76 7.83 -8.62
CA ARG A 236 -5.02 8.05 -7.38
C ARG A 236 -3.93 9.10 -7.55
N PHE A 237 -3.55 9.72 -6.45
CA PHE A 237 -2.34 10.52 -6.40
C PHE A 237 -1.68 10.42 -5.02
N VAL A 238 -0.38 10.68 -4.98
CA VAL A 238 0.43 10.70 -3.76
C VAL A 238 0.95 12.10 -3.52
N ILE A 239 0.98 12.53 -2.27
CA ILE A 239 1.72 13.73 -1.86
C ILE A 239 3.19 13.36 -1.71
N ASP A 240 4.01 13.61 -2.72
CA ASP A 240 5.42 13.21 -2.71
C ASP A 240 6.24 14.06 -1.74
N SER A 241 6.13 15.39 -1.81
CA SER A 241 6.88 16.29 -0.94
C SER A 241 6.40 17.74 -0.99
N LEU A 242 6.71 18.51 0.06
CA LEU A 242 6.69 19.97 0.01
C LEU A 242 8.00 20.47 -0.59
N ILE A 243 7.93 21.14 -1.74
CA ILE A 243 9.11 21.73 -2.41
C ILE A 243 9.50 23.03 -1.71
N ALA A 244 8.53 23.92 -1.50
CA ALA A 244 8.76 25.24 -0.90
C ALA A 244 7.44 25.90 -0.49
N GLU A 245 7.53 26.88 0.40
CA GLU A 245 6.48 27.88 0.61
C GLU A 245 6.80 29.13 -0.22
N THR A 246 5.79 29.65 -0.91
CA THR A 246 5.91 30.87 -1.71
C THR A 246 5.80 32.10 -0.82
N ARG A 247 6.35 33.24 -1.27
CA ARG A 247 6.22 34.54 -0.58
C ARG A 247 4.76 34.99 -0.36
N LYS A 248 3.80 34.40 -1.05
CA LYS A 248 2.36 34.67 -0.94
C LYS A 248 1.63 33.65 -0.05
N GLY A 249 2.35 32.84 0.72
CA GLY A 249 1.79 31.87 1.66
C GLY A 249 1.15 30.64 1.00
N LYS A 250 1.47 30.34 -0.26
CA LYS A 250 1.07 29.09 -0.92
C LYS A 250 2.15 28.02 -0.82
N TYR A 251 1.75 26.78 -0.68
CA TYR A 251 2.60 25.60 -0.68
C TYR A 251 2.80 25.07 -2.10
N ARG A 252 4.06 24.95 -2.50
CA ARG A 252 4.47 24.31 -3.75
C ARG A 252 4.72 22.83 -3.46
N ILE A 253 3.79 21.98 -3.86
CA ILE A 253 3.76 20.56 -3.49
C ILE A 253 4.04 19.73 -4.73
N LEU A 254 4.96 18.76 -4.61
CA LEU A 254 5.15 17.70 -5.58
C LEU A 254 4.10 16.62 -5.32
N VAL A 255 3.34 16.27 -6.35
CA VAL A 255 2.39 15.16 -6.31
C VAL A 255 2.71 14.18 -7.43
N ARG A 256 2.44 12.91 -7.20
CA ARG A 256 2.56 11.86 -8.22
C ARG A 256 1.18 11.36 -8.60
N LEU A 257 0.84 11.45 -9.89
CA LEU A 257 -0.48 11.08 -10.40
C LEU A 257 -0.47 9.69 -11.00
N TYR A 258 -1.38 8.85 -10.52
CA TYR A 258 -1.65 7.50 -10.99
C TYR A 258 -3.05 7.49 -11.59
N ARG A 259 -3.14 7.63 -12.91
CA ARG A 259 -4.44 7.58 -13.59
C ARG A 259 -4.79 6.12 -13.83
N ASP A 260 -5.71 5.58 -13.04
CA ASP A 260 -6.28 4.27 -13.37
C ASP A 260 -7.06 4.41 -14.70
N GLY A 261 -6.52 3.86 -15.79
CA GLY A 261 -7.18 3.81 -17.11
C GLY A 261 -8.58 3.17 -17.07
#